data_AF-A0AA36BSL2-F1
#
_entry.id   AF-A0AA36BSL2-F1
#
_cell.length_a   1.000
_cell.length_b   1.000
_cell.length_c   1.000
_cell.angle_alpha   90.00
_cell.angle_beta   90.00
_cell.angle_gamma   90.00
#
_symmetry.space_group_name_H-M   'P 1'
#
loop_
_entity.id
_entity.type
_entity.pdbx_description
1 polymer ?
#
loop_
_entity_poly.entity_id
_entity_poly.type
_entity_poly.pdbx_seq_one_letter_code
_entity_poly.pdbx_strand_id
1 'polypeptide(L)'
;MCTCSLCSKTFTSKSSLTTHMRSHYGVKPYQCDICKKRFTRNTSLNYHKLVHEEKFRFTCKLCDKHFRHRGHFNDHVLKHFIDEPFECGRCHKSFPSRQKSRDHVKVCNETDATPSKTMQQKVHEAHWQYFLVQ
;
A
#
# COMPACT_ATOMS: atom_id res chain seq x y z
N MET A 1 20.03 -9.89 -10.30
CA MET A 1 18.62 -10.22 -10.00
C MET A 1 18.55 -11.65 -9.50
N CYS A 2 17.82 -11.92 -8.42
CA CYS A 2 17.67 -13.26 -7.84
C CYS A 2 16.24 -13.77 -8.10
N THR A 3 16.09 -14.93 -8.72
CA THR A 3 14.78 -15.47 -9.10
C THR A 3 14.36 -16.63 -8.21
N CYS A 4 13.09 -16.68 -7.83
CA CYS A 4 12.51 -17.79 -7.10
C CYS A 4 12.28 -18.98 -8.02
N SER A 5 12.81 -20.16 -7.65
CA SER A 5 12.64 -21.39 -8.43
C SER A 5 11.22 -21.97 -8.36
N LEU A 6 10.40 -21.56 -7.39
CA LEU A 6 9.05 -22.11 -7.18
C LEU A 6 7.93 -21.27 -7.80
N CYS A 7 8.15 -19.99 -8.06
CA CYS A 7 7.12 -19.11 -8.65
C CYS A 7 7.66 -18.07 -9.63
N SER A 8 8.91 -18.20 -10.06
CA SER A 8 9.57 -17.33 -11.04
C SER A 8 9.60 -15.83 -10.69
N LYS A 9 9.26 -15.46 -9.45
CA LYS A 9 9.34 -14.07 -8.98
C LYS A 9 10.78 -13.62 -8.86
N THR A 10 11.05 -12.40 -9.32
CA THR A 10 12.38 -11.80 -9.31
C THR A 10 12.54 -10.81 -8.16
N PHE A 11 13.69 -10.83 -7.51
CA PHE A 11 14.04 -9.98 -6.39
C PHE A 11 15.34 -9.23 -6.68
N THR A 12 15.43 -8.00 -6.14
CA THR A 12 16.61 -7.14 -6.28
C THR A 12 17.79 -7.61 -5.44
N SER A 13 17.54 -8.39 -4.38
CA SER A 13 18.59 -8.91 -3.50
C SER A 13 18.35 -10.37 -3.10
N LYS A 14 19.47 -11.07 -2.81
CA LYS A 14 19.44 -12.44 -2.28
C LYS A 14 18.70 -12.53 -0.95
N SER A 15 18.88 -11.55 -0.06
CA SER A 15 18.18 -11.49 1.25
C SER A 15 16.66 -11.40 1.10
N SER A 16 16.18 -10.68 0.09
CA SER A 16 14.75 -10.58 -0.25
C SER A 16 14.22 -11.91 -0.76
N LEU A 17 14.96 -12.59 -1.65
CA LEU A 17 14.63 -13.93 -2.12
C LEU A 17 14.59 -14.93 -0.96
N THR A 18 15.60 -14.97 -0.08
CA THR A 18 15.62 -15.86 1.09
C THR A 18 14.42 -15.64 2.01
N THR A 19 14.05 -14.38 2.25
CA THR A 19 12.85 -14.06 3.04
C THR A 19 11.57 -14.49 2.34
N HIS A 20 11.50 -14.33 1.02
CA HIS A 20 10.38 -14.80 0.21
C HIS A 20 10.24 -16.32 0.24
N MET A 21 11.34 -17.09 0.15
CA MET A 21 11.28 -18.55 0.18
C MET A 21 10.59 -19.10 1.43
N ARG A 22 10.66 -18.38 2.55
CA ARG A 22 9.92 -18.75 3.77
C ARG A 22 8.40 -18.84 3.55
N SER A 23 7.82 -18.10 2.61
CA SER A 23 6.38 -18.19 2.32
C SER A 23 6.01 -19.50 1.63
N HIS A 24 6.90 -20.07 0.82
CA HIS A 24 6.65 -21.35 0.16
C HIS A 24 6.64 -22.51 1.17
N TYR A 25 7.55 -22.48 2.14
CA TYR A 25 7.68 -23.53 3.14
C TYR A 25 6.89 -23.25 4.44
N GLY A 26 6.10 -22.18 4.48
CA GLY A 26 5.36 -21.79 5.68
C GLY A 26 6.24 -21.41 6.89
N VAL A 27 7.52 -21.13 6.67
CA VAL A 27 8.49 -20.84 7.74
C VAL A 27 8.20 -19.48 8.36
N LYS A 28 7.89 -19.48 9.66
CA LYS A 28 7.58 -18.29 10.45
C LYS A 28 8.49 -18.27 11.69
N PRO A 29 9.73 -17.76 11.57
CA PRO A 29 10.74 -17.90 12.63
C PRO A 29 10.49 -16.95 13.81
N TYR A 30 9.71 -15.88 13.60
CA TYR A 30 9.46 -14.87 14.62
C TYR A 30 8.16 -15.17 15.35
N GLN A 31 8.18 -15.30 16.67
CA GLN A 31 7.01 -15.63 17.48
C GLN A 31 6.69 -14.48 18.45
N CYS A 32 5.41 -14.16 18.59
CA CYS A 32 4.93 -13.26 19.62
C CYS A 32 5.06 -13.92 20.99
N ASP A 33 5.72 -13.26 21.91
CA ASP A 33 5.87 -13.65 23.31
C ASP A 33 4.52 -13.68 24.04
N ILE A 34 3.62 -12.75 23.70
CA ILE A 34 2.31 -12.58 24.33
C ILE A 34 1.30 -13.63 23.84
N CYS A 35 0.96 -13.65 22.54
CA CYS A 35 -0.09 -14.55 22.01
C CYS A 35 0.43 -15.76 21.21
N LYS A 36 1.74 -15.99 21.18
CA LYS A 36 2.40 -17.10 20.46
C LYS A 36 2.18 -17.13 18.94
N LYS A 37 1.52 -16.12 18.36
CA LYS A 37 1.36 -15.96 16.90
C LYS A 37 2.71 -15.81 16.20
N ARG A 38 2.89 -16.48 15.06
CA ARG A 38 4.15 -16.52 14.32
C ARG A 38 4.12 -15.69 13.03
N PHE A 39 5.27 -15.12 12.66
CA PHE A 39 5.47 -14.22 11.53
C PHE A 39 6.71 -14.60 10.71
N THR A 40 6.66 -14.31 9.41
CA THR A 40 7.77 -14.58 8.47
C THR A 40 8.89 -13.54 8.55
N ARG A 41 8.58 -12.33 9.05
CA ARG A 41 9.49 -11.18 9.15
C ARG A 41 9.43 -10.57 10.55
N ASN A 42 10.58 -10.11 11.05
CA ASN A 42 10.67 -9.43 12.34
C ASN A 42 9.86 -8.12 12.35
N THR A 43 9.91 -7.36 11.26
CA THR A 43 9.13 -6.11 11.14
C THR A 43 7.64 -6.35 11.29
N SER A 44 7.12 -7.47 10.76
CA SER A 44 5.71 -7.85 10.93
C SER A 44 5.37 -8.20 12.38
N LEU A 45 6.26 -8.90 13.10
CA LEU A 45 6.11 -9.14 14.54
C LEU A 45 6.09 -7.82 15.33
N ASN A 46 7.00 -6.90 15.02
CA ASN A 46 7.08 -5.60 15.71
C ASN A 46 5.80 -4.76 15.50
N TYR A 47 5.23 -4.74 14.29
CA TYR A 47 3.94 -4.09 14.07
C TYR A 47 2.79 -4.79 14.81
N HIS A 48 2.83 -6.12 14.90
CA HIS A 48 1.83 -6.89 15.62
C HIS A 48 1.87 -6.63 17.14
N LYS A 49 3.05 -6.49 17.74
CA LYS A 49 3.18 -6.20 19.18
C LYS A 49 2.42 -4.95 19.61
N LEU A 50 2.32 -3.94 18.73
CA LEU A 50 1.52 -2.74 18.96
C LEU A 50 0.02 -3.00 19.19
N VAL A 51 -0.49 -4.15 18.75
CA VAL A 51 -1.88 -4.54 19.04
C VAL A 51 -2.07 -4.81 20.53
N HIS A 52 -1.09 -5.43 21.18
CA HIS A 52 -1.15 -5.76 22.60
C HIS A 52 -0.95 -4.53 23.50
N GLU A 53 -0.26 -3.51 23.01
CA GLU A 53 -0.04 -2.25 23.72
C GLU A 53 -1.11 -1.19 23.40
N GLU A 54 -2.11 -1.53 22.55
CA GLU A 54 -3.09 -0.58 22.01
C GLU A 54 -2.45 0.66 21.36
N LYS A 55 -1.21 0.52 20.88
CA LYS A 55 -0.43 1.61 20.27
C LYS A 55 -0.61 1.66 18.76
N PHE A 56 -0.38 2.85 18.25
CA PHE A 56 -0.36 3.18 16.83
C PHE A 56 0.90 3.99 16.53
N ARG A 57 1.40 3.89 15.29
CA ARG A 57 2.60 4.64 14.87
C ARG A 57 2.26 5.87 14.05
N PHE A 58 1.11 5.84 13.38
CA PHE A 58 0.72 6.87 12.45
C PHE A 58 -0.68 7.34 12.81
N THR A 59 -0.83 8.65 13.02
CA THR A 59 -2.11 9.29 13.30
C THR A 59 -2.39 10.28 12.18
N CYS A 60 -3.58 10.18 11.59
CA CYS A 60 -4.03 11.13 10.59
C CYS A 60 -4.42 12.45 11.28
N LYS A 61 -3.75 13.55 10.95
CA LYS A 61 -4.08 14.87 11.52
C LYS A 61 -5.33 15.52 10.92
N LEU A 62 -5.89 14.94 9.86
CA LEU A 62 -7.10 15.43 9.20
C LEU A 62 -8.38 14.85 9.83
N CYS A 63 -8.31 13.68 10.47
CA CYS A 63 -9.50 13.02 11.04
C CYS A 63 -9.22 12.15 12.27
N ASP A 64 -8.03 12.27 12.86
CA ASP A 64 -7.55 11.56 14.05
C ASP A 64 -7.65 10.03 14.00
N LYS A 65 -7.73 9.44 12.80
CA LYS A 65 -7.67 7.99 12.62
C LYS A 65 -6.24 7.47 12.81
N HIS A 66 -6.14 6.31 13.45
CA HIS A 66 -4.87 5.72 13.86
C HIS A 66 -4.52 4.45 13.06
N PHE A 67 -3.24 4.28 12.75
CA PHE A 67 -2.74 3.20 11.91
C PHE A 67 -1.44 2.60 12.47
N ARG A 68 -1.30 1.29 12.32
CA ARG A 68 -0.07 0.55 12.69
C ARG A 68 0.92 0.41 11.53
N HIS A 69 0.44 0.45 10.29
CA HIS A 69 1.25 0.26 9.08
C HIS A 69 1.30 1.53 8.23
N ARG A 70 2.50 1.92 7.78
CA ARG A 70 2.72 3.12 6.95
C ARG A 70 1.96 3.06 5.63
N GLY A 71 1.93 1.90 4.96
CA GLY A 71 1.21 1.74 3.69
C GLY A 71 -0.29 2.07 3.83
N HIS A 72 -0.94 1.50 4.85
CA HIS A 72 -2.36 1.76 5.10
C HIS A 72 -2.62 3.21 5.52
N PHE A 73 -1.70 3.82 6.29
CA PHE A 73 -1.76 5.24 6.63
C PHE A 73 -1.67 6.12 5.39
N ASN A 74 -0.69 5.89 4.52
CA ASN A 74 -0.51 6.65 3.29
C ASN A 74 -1.74 6.49 2.37
N ASP A 75 -2.22 5.26 2.19
CA ASP A 75 -3.42 4.99 1.38
C ASP A 75 -4.67 5.68 1.96
N HIS A 76 -4.77 5.78 3.28
CA HIS A 76 -5.84 6.52 3.94
C HIS A 76 -5.70 8.03 3.75
N VAL A 77 -4.51 8.59 3.98
CA VAL A 77 -4.24 10.03 3.85
C VAL A 77 -4.53 10.49 2.42
N LEU A 78 -4.13 9.69 1.43
CA LEU A 78 -4.46 9.94 0.02
C LEU A 78 -5.96 10.10 -0.20
N LYS A 79 -6.83 9.34 0.48
CA LYS A 79 -8.29 9.47 0.31
C LYS A 79 -8.85 10.81 0.75
N HIS A 80 -8.20 11.55 1.65
CA HIS A 80 -8.65 12.91 2.01
C HIS A 80 -8.46 13.93 0.90
N PHE A 81 -7.55 13.64 -0.04
CA PHE A 81 -7.23 14.51 -1.17
C PHE A 81 -7.80 13.97 -2.49
N ILE A 82 -8.26 12.72 -2.49
CA ILE A 82 -8.93 12.01 -3.59
C ILE A 82 -10.45 12.07 -3.31
N ASP A 83 -10.98 13.28 -3.12
CA ASP A 83 -12.41 13.55 -3.35
C ASP A 83 -12.72 13.57 -4.88
N GLU A 84 -11.66 13.54 -5.70
CA GLU A 84 -11.73 13.29 -7.14
C GLU A 84 -11.55 11.79 -7.42
N PRO A 85 -12.47 11.12 -8.13
CA PRO A 85 -12.35 9.69 -8.44
C PRO A 85 -11.02 9.33 -9.13
N PHE A 86 -10.55 8.09 -8.96
CA PHE A 86 -9.39 7.60 -9.70
C PHE A 86 -9.74 7.52 -11.19
N GLU A 87 -9.25 8.48 -11.96
CA GLU A 87 -9.58 8.62 -13.38
C GLU A 87 -8.65 7.77 -14.27
N CYS A 88 -9.22 7.16 -15.31
CA CYS A 88 -8.47 6.49 -16.36
C CYS A 88 -7.88 7.52 -17.34
N GLY A 89 -6.56 7.62 -17.45
CA GLY A 89 -5.92 8.56 -18.38
C GLY A 89 -6.11 8.27 -19.89
N ARG A 90 -6.83 7.20 -20.26
CA ARG A 90 -7.18 6.89 -21.67
C ARG A 90 -8.63 7.23 -22.04
N CYS A 91 -9.58 6.97 -21.14
CA CYS A 91 -11.01 7.15 -21.41
C CYS A 91 -11.73 8.06 -20.39
N HIS A 92 -11.00 8.59 -19.41
CA HIS A 92 -11.51 9.51 -18.40
C HIS A 92 -12.59 8.93 -17.46
N LYS A 93 -12.77 7.60 -17.44
CA LYS A 93 -13.67 6.92 -16.50
C LYS A 93 -13.16 6.98 -15.07
N SER A 94 -14.09 7.25 -14.15
CA SER A 94 -13.86 7.47 -12.72
C SER A 94 -14.06 6.21 -11.88
N PHE A 95 -13.14 5.90 -10.96
CA PHE A 95 -13.21 4.71 -10.11
C PHE A 95 -13.06 5.05 -8.61
N PRO A 96 -13.75 4.32 -7.71
CA PRO A 96 -13.67 4.54 -6.27
C PRO A 96 -12.40 3.96 -5.62
N SER A 97 -11.57 3.24 -6.37
CA SER A 97 -10.31 2.71 -5.86
C SER A 97 -9.24 2.56 -6.95
N ARG A 98 -7.98 2.70 -6.53
CA ARG A 98 -6.80 2.53 -7.40
C ARG A 98 -6.71 1.13 -8.03
N GLN A 99 -7.16 0.10 -7.32
CA GLN A 99 -7.15 -1.27 -7.86
C GLN A 99 -8.15 -1.40 -9.02
N LYS A 100 -9.38 -0.89 -8.85
CA LYS A 100 -10.40 -0.90 -9.90
C LYS A 100 -9.98 -0.11 -11.14
N SER A 101 -9.38 1.07 -10.95
CA SER A 101 -8.81 1.86 -12.05
C SER A 101 -7.71 1.09 -12.80
N ARG A 102 -6.76 0.47 -12.08
CA ARG A 102 -5.70 -0.35 -12.69
C ARG A 102 -6.22 -1.56 -13.47
N ASP A 103 -7.27 -2.20 -12.99
CA ASP A 103 -7.87 -3.34 -13.67
C ASP A 103 -8.63 -2.90 -14.92
N HIS A 104 -9.30 -1.75 -14.87
CA HIS A 104 -9.94 -1.15 -16.03
C HIS A 104 -8.94 -0.75 -17.14
N VAL A 105 -7.79 -0.16 -16.80
CA VAL A 105 -6.77 0.27 -17.80
C VAL A 105 -6.30 -0.90 -18.68
N LYS A 106 -6.37 -2.14 -18.19
CA LYS A 106 -5.98 -3.34 -18.96
C LYS A 106 -6.97 -3.67 -20.09
N VAL A 107 -8.21 -3.23 -19.97
CA VAL A 107 -9.32 -3.53 -20.90
C VAL A 107 -9.89 -2.27 -21.56
N CYS A 108 -9.25 -1.12 -21.35
CA CYS A 108 -9.70 0.19 -21.82
C CYS A 108 -9.25 0.47 -23.26
N ASN A 109 -10.21 0.80 -24.14
CA ASN A 109 -10.02 1.22 -25.54
C ASN A 109 -10.39 2.71 -25.74
N GLU A 110 -9.85 3.37 -26.78
CA GLU A 110 -9.99 4.82 -27.05
C GLU A 110 -11.44 5.27 -27.32
N THR A 111 -12.35 4.35 -27.65
CA THR A 111 -13.76 4.64 -27.96
C THR A 111 -14.63 4.96 -26.73
N ASP A 112 -14.07 4.85 -25.52
CA ASP A 112 -14.77 5.08 -24.26
C ASP A 112 -14.63 6.53 -23.74
N ALA A 113 -14.01 7.42 -24.52
CA ALA A 113 -13.71 8.78 -24.10
C ALA A 113 -14.98 9.63 -23.96
N THR A 114 -15.30 10.01 -22.72
CA THR A 114 -16.22 11.12 -22.44
C THR A 114 -15.42 12.38 -22.10
N PRO A 115 -15.77 13.57 -22.63
CA PRO A 115 -15.03 14.79 -22.35
C PRO A 115 -15.26 15.23 -20.90
N SER A 116 -14.22 15.15 -20.08
CA SER A 116 -14.20 15.74 -18.74
C SER A 116 -13.32 16.99 -18.73
N LYS A 117 -13.79 18.04 -18.05
CA LYS A 117 -13.05 19.30 -17.86
C LYS A 117 -11.86 19.04 -16.94
N THR A 118 -10.67 19.30 -17.45
CA THR A 118 -9.41 19.18 -16.72
C THR A 118 -9.32 20.18 -15.55
N MET A 119 -8.82 19.73 -14.40
CA MET A 119 -8.26 20.62 -13.39
C MET A 119 -7.08 19.96 -12.65
N GLN A 120 -5.99 19.74 -13.38
CA GLN A 120 -4.69 19.46 -12.78
C GLN A 120 -4.08 20.77 -12.26
N GLN A 121 -4.03 20.98 -10.94
CA GLN A 121 -2.92 21.74 -10.32
C GLN A 121 -2.84 21.79 -8.78
N LYS A 122 -3.75 21.20 -7.99
CA LYS A 122 -3.68 21.36 -6.52
C LYS A 122 -3.06 20.20 -5.73
N VAL A 123 -2.65 19.12 -6.39
CA VAL A 123 -2.20 17.89 -5.71
C VAL A 123 -0.72 17.89 -5.35
N HIS A 124 0.10 18.81 -5.87
CA HIS A 124 1.55 18.77 -5.64
C HIS A 124 2.00 19.43 -4.31
N GLU A 125 1.32 20.48 -3.85
CA GLU A 125 1.81 21.33 -2.76
C GLU A 125 1.46 20.81 -1.35
N ALA A 126 0.29 20.19 -1.17
CA ALA A 126 -0.10 19.56 0.10
C ALA A 126 0.59 18.20 0.34
N HIS A 127 1.10 17.58 -0.73
CA HIS A 127 1.66 16.23 -0.70
C HIS A 127 3.08 16.18 -0.12
N TRP A 128 3.81 17.30 -0.08
CA TRP A 128 5.17 17.35 0.49
C TRP A 128 5.21 17.77 1.96
N GLN A 129 4.30 18.65 2.40
CA GLN A 129 4.26 19.14 3.79
C GLN A 129 3.88 18.05 4.81
N TYR A 130 3.03 17.09 4.44
CA TYR A 130 2.59 16.02 5.36
C TYR A 130 3.55 14.82 5.44
N PHE A 131 4.48 14.65 4.49
CA PHE A 131 5.39 13.49 4.44
C PHE A 131 6.73 13.72 5.16
N LEU A 132 7.05 14.95 5.57
CA LEU A 132 8.33 15.31 6.19
C LEU A 132 8.37 15.31 7.72
N VAL A 133 7.29 14.94 8.42
CA VAL A 133 7.29 14.86 9.89
C VAL A 133 7.02 13.43 10.36
N GLN A 134 8.15 12.75 10.61
CA GLN A 134 8.41 11.50 11.36
C GLN A 134 8.32 10.13 10.63
#